data_AF-A0A8S0GQW2-F1
#
_entry.id   AF-A0A8S0GQW2-F1
#
_cell.length_a   1.000
_cell.length_b   1.000
_cell.length_c   1.000
_cell.angle_alpha   90.00
_cell.angle_beta   90.00
_cell.angle_gamma   90.00
#
_symmetry.space_group_name_H-M   'P 1'
#
loop_
_entity.id
_entity.type
_entity.pdbx_description
1 polymer ?
#
loop_
_entity_poly.entity_id
_entity_poly.type
_entity_poly.pdbx_seq_one_letter_code
_entity_poly.pdbx_strand_id
1 'polypeptide(L)'
;MKEWAAQLLEQIAPLAALLDQSHGSDVHSKALDAQLAKVKDSSLTPSAQVLAAMSEHKESFTQFSLRQSQAHAEYFRSQALSKEEQAAFEEAARKSLEQQTELEQNEVGDFDVFVGAYQASILAISN
;
A
#
# COMPACT_ATOMS: atom_id res chain seq x y z
N MET A 1 -23.43 -7.27 13.80
CA MET A 1 -22.24 -6.79 13.06
C MET A 1 -22.35 -5.30 12.73
N LYS A 2 -23.38 -4.85 11.97
CA LYS A 2 -23.53 -3.44 11.58
C LYS A 2 -23.58 -2.46 12.75
N GLU A 3 -24.33 -2.79 13.80
CA GLU A 3 -24.45 -1.96 15.01
C GLU A 3 -23.11 -1.76 15.72
N TRP A 4 -22.35 -2.84 15.93
CA TRP A 4 -21.03 -2.77 16.56
C TRP A 4 -20.03 -1.97 15.70
N ALA A 5 -20.03 -2.17 14.38
CA ALA A 5 -19.20 -1.38 13.48
C ALA A 5 -19.57 0.11 13.50
N ALA A 6 -20.86 0.45 13.56
CA ALA A 6 -21.32 1.84 13.68
C ALA A 6 -20.88 2.47 15.00
N GLN A 7 -21.00 1.74 16.13
CA GLN A 7 -20.53 2.19 17.44
C GLN A 7 -19.03 2.48 17.44
N LEU A 8 -18.23 1.61 16.81
CA LEU A 8 -16.79 1.83 16.70
C LEU A 8 -16.48 3.08 15.89
N LEU A 9 -17.14 3.29 14.75
CA LEU A 9 -16.95 4.48 13.92
C LEU A 9 -17.39 5.76 14.64
N GLU A 10 -18.45 5.71 15.43
CA GLU A 10 -18.89 6.83 16.28
C GLU A 10 -17.83 7.20 17.32
N GLN A 11 -17.17 6.21 17.93
CA GLN A 11 -16.07 6.45 18.87
C GLN A 11 -14.81 7.03 18.20
N ILE A 12 -14.63 6.79 16.90
CA ILE A 12 -13.51 7.34 16.11
C ILE A 12 -13.79 8.78 15.66
N ALA A 13 -15.06 9.17 15.51
CA ALA A 13 -15.45 10.50 15.01
C ALA A 13 -14.79 11.69 15.72
N PRO A 14 -14.65 11.72 17.07
CA PRO A 14 -13.95 12.80 17.76
C PRO A 14 -12.46 12.91 17.36
N LEU A 15 -11.80 11.79 17.08
CA LEU A 15 -10.39 11.77 16.65
C LEU A 15 -10.25 12.30 15.22
N ALA A 16 -11.17 11.92 14.33
CA ALA A 16 -11.21 12.46 12.97
C ALA A 16 -11.41 13.98 12.98
N ALA A 17 -12.33 14.48 13.81
CA ALA A 17 -12.57 15.92 13.99
C ALA A 17 -11.34 16.66 14.55
N LEU A 18 -10.61 16.05 15.48
CA LEU A 18 -9.38 16.63 16.05
C LEU A 18 -8.26 16.75 15.00
N LEU A 19 -8.07 15.71 14.19
CA LEU A 19 -7.09 15.72 13.09
C LEU A 19 -7.46 16.78 12.04
N ASP A 20 -8.73 16.84 11.68
CA ASP A 20 -9.27 17.83 10.75
C ASP A 20 -9.08 19.27 11.25
N GLN A 21 -9.31 19.52 12.55
CA GLN A 21 -9.03 20.82 13.17
C GLN A 21 -7.54 21.17 13.13
N SER A 22 -6.65 20.23 13.45
CA SER A 22 -5.20 20.43 13.44
C SER A 22 -4.66 20.74 12.04
N HIS A 23 -5.22 20.08 11.01
CA HIS A 23 -4.77 20.22 9.63
C HIS A 23 -5.57 21.27 8.82
N GLY A 24 -6.60 21.89 9.40
CA GLY A 24 -7.47 22.83 8.69
C GLY A 24 -8.19 22.20 7.48
N SER A 25 -8.55 20.92 7.60
CA SER A 25 -9.13 20.10 6.52
C SER A 25 -10.35 19.33 7.01
N ASP A 26 -11.01 18.56 6.14
CA ASP A 26 -12.12 17.66 6.50
C ASP A 26 -11.89 16.21 6.02
N VAL A 27 -10.64 15.88 5.70
CA VAL A 27 -10.29 14.62 5.03
C VAL A 27 -10.52 13.40 5.91
N HIS A 28 -10.31 13.53 7.23
CA HIS A 28 -10.49 12.41 8.15
C HIS A 28 -11.97 12.15 8.40
N SER A 29 -12.77 13.20 8.58
CA SER A 29 -14.23 13.07 8.73
C SER A 29 -14.87 12.49 7.48
N LYS A 30 -14.48 12.97 6.28
CA LYS A 30 -14.94 12.39 5.01
C LYS A 30 -14.54 10.93 4.85
N ALA A 31 -13.32 10.56 5.23
CA ALA A 31 -12.87 9.19 5.19
C ALA A 31 -13.68 8.28 6.12
N LEU A 32 -14.06 8.79 7.30
CA LEU A 32 -14.91 8.10 8.26
C LEU A 32 -16.33 7.90 7.72
N ASP A 33 -16.92 8.93 7.13
CA ASP A 33 -18.24 8.86 6.48
C ASP A 33 -18.28 7.81 5.36
N ALA A 34 -17.21 7.74 4.55
CA ALA A 34 -17.08 6.73 3.52
C ALA A 34 -17.02 5.30 4.10
N GLN A 35 -16.47 5.09 5.30
CA GLN A 35 -16.50 3.78 5.95
C GLN A 35 -17.88 3.48 6.54
N LEU A 36 -18.54 4.49 7.13
CA LEU A 36 -19.91 4.35 7.64
C LEU A 36 -20.89 3.97 6.52
N ALA A 37 -20.72 4.53 5.32
CA ALA A 37 -21.49 4.16 4.15
C ALA A 37 -21.37 2.66 3.83
N LYS A 38 -20.17 2.07 3.91
CA LYS A 38 -19.92 0.63 3.70
C LYS A 38 -20.57 -0.25 4.77
N VAL A 39 -20.69 0.23 6.01
CA VAL A 39 -21.40 -0.48 7.08
C VAL A 39 -22.90 -0.49 6.80
N LYS A 40 -23.45 0.64 6.33
CA LYS A 40 -24.87 0.77 5.96
C LYS A 40 -25.19 -0.10 4.75
N ASP A 41 -24.37 -0.03 3.71
CA ASP A 41 -24.50 -0.77 2.46
C ASP A 41 -23.21 -1.55 2.14
N SER A 42 -23.28 -2.88 2.29
CA SER A 42 -22.16 -3.77 2.04
C SER A 42 -21.74 -3.85 0.57
N SER A 43 -22.60 -3.43 -0.37
CA SER A 43 -22.24 -3.39 -1.79
C SER A 43 -21.12 -2.37 -2.08
N LEU A 44 -20.93 -1.39 -1.20
CA LEU A 44 -19.87 -0.39 -1.27
C LEU A 44 -18.51 -0.91 -0.77
N THR A 45 -18.45 -2.13 -0.25
CA THR A 45 -17.18 -2.73 0.16
C THR A 45 -16.35 -3.10 -1.08
N PRO A 46 -15.01 -2.93 -1.05
CA PRO A 46 -14.17 -3.26 -2.19
C PRO A 46 -14.31 -4.72 -2.65
N SER A 47 -14.49 -5.67 -1.73
CA SER A 47 -14.72 -7.07 -2.06
C SER A 47 -16.03 -7.29 -2.83
N ALA A 48 -17.12 -6.63 -2.42
CA ALA A 48 -18.40 -6.70 -3.14
C ALA A 48 -18.30 -6.05 -4.52
N GLN A 49 -17.59 -4.92 -4.65
CA GLN A 49 -17.38 -4.24 -5.94
C GLN A 49 -16.55 -5.08 -6.92
N VAL A 50 -15.50 -5.76 -6.43
CA VAL A 50 -14.72 -6.70 -7.26
C VAL A 50 -15.59 -7.85 -7.76
N LEU A 51 -16.39 -8.46 -6.89
CA LEU A 51 -17.30 -9.55 -7.27
C LEU A 51 -18.37 -9.09 -8.26
N ALA A 52 -18.92 -7.89 -8.07
CA ALA A 52 -19.89 -7.30 -8.98
C ALA A 52 -19.27 -7.07 -10.38
N ALA A 53 -18.08 -6.48 -10.45
CA ALA A 53 -17.36 -6.27 -11.71
C ALA A 53 -17.05 -7.61 -12.41
N MET A 54 -16.58 -8.62 -11.68
CA MET A 54 -16.34 -9.94 -12.22
C MET A 54 -17.62 -10.59 -12.80
N SER A 55 -18.74 -10.43 -12.08
CA SER A 55 -20.04 -10.94 -12.52
C SER A 55 -20.55 -10.23 -13.76
N GLU A 56 -20.43 -8.90 -13.82
CA GLU A 56 -20.83 -8.06 -14.96
C GLU A 56 -20.07 -8.43 -16.24
N HIS A 57 -18.74 -8.58 -16.13
CA HIS A 57 -17.88 -8.94 -17.27
C HIS A 57 -17.84 -10.44 -17.55
N LYS A 58 -18.51 -11.28 -16.74
CA LYS A 58 -18.49 -12.75 -16.81
C LYS A 58 -17.05 -13.30 -16.85
N GLU A 59 -16.21 -12.78 -15.98
CA GLU A 59 -14.78 -13.07 -15.98
C GLU A 59 -14.33 -13.78 -14.70
N SER A 60 -13.29 -14.60 -14.82
CA SER A 60 -12.58 -15.18 -13.68
C SER A 60 -11.72 -14.13 -12.97
N PHE A 61 -11.28 -14.43 -11.74
CA PHE A 61 -10.39 -13.54 -10.99
C PHE A 61 -9.07 -13.24 -11.73
N THR A 62 -8.50 -14.21 -12.43
CA THR A 62 -7.28 -14.01 -13.23
C THR A 62 -7.50 -13.02 -14.37
N GLN A 63 -8.64 -13.11 -15.05
CA GLN A 63 -9.01 -12.19 -16.13
C GLN A 63 -9.27 -10.77 -15.59
N PHE A 64 -10.02 -10.66 -14.49
CA PHE A 64 -10.21 -9.38 -13.78
C PHE A 64 -8.86 -8.74 -13.42
N SER A 65 -7.97 -9.52 -12.79
CA SER A 65 -6.67 -9.03 -12.33
C SER A 65 -5.78 -8.59 -13.50
N LEU A 66 -5.78 -9.33 -14.61
CA LEU A 66 -5.04 -8.95 -15.82
C LEU A 66 -5.60 -7.64 -16.40
N ARG A 67 -6.93 -7.51 -16.51
CA ARG A 67 -7.59 -6.31 -17.03
C ARG A 67 -7.28 -5.07 -16.18
N GLN A 68 -7.36 -5.19 -14.85
CA GLN A 68 -6.99 -4.12 -13.95
C GLN A 68 -5.50 -3.77 -14.05
N SER A 69 -4.61 -4.77 -14.18
CA SER A 69 -3.17 -4.55 -14.32
C SER A 69 -2.84 -3.80 -15.61
N GLN A 70 -3.50 -4.14 -16.72
CA GLN A 70 -3.37 -3.43 -18.00
C GLN A 70 -3.84 -1.97 -17.87
N ALA A 71 -5.02 -1.74 -17.27
CA ALA A 71 -5.54 -0.39 -17.05
C ALA A 71 -4.60 0.47 -16.19
N HIS A 72 -4.04 -0.08 -15.11
CA HIS A 72 -3.05 0.63 -14.29
C HIS A 72 -1.75 0.91 -15.06
N ALA A 73 -1.25 -0.06 -15.83
CA ALA A 73 -0.04 0.12 -16.63
C ALA A 73 -0.23 1.19 -17.72
N GLU A 74 -1.40 1.24 -18.36
CA GLU A 74 -1.75 2.29 -19.31
C GLU A 74 -1.86 3.66 -18.63
N TYR A 75 -2.55 3.75 -17.49
CA TYR A 75 -2.68 4.98 -16.70
C TYR A 75 -1.31 5.58 -16.36
N PHE A 76 -0.40 4.78 -15.79
CA PHE A 76 0.93 5.27 -15.41
C PHE A 76 1.81 5.59 -16.63
N ARG A 77 1.72 4.82 -17.72
CA ARG A 77 2.45 5.17 -18.96
C ARG A 77 1.95 6.47 -19.59
N SER A 78 0.67 6.80 -19.42
CA SER A 78 0.08 8.05 -19.93
C SER A 78 0.53 9.29 -19.14
N GLN A 79 1.05 9.10 -17.93
CA GLN A 79 1.53 10.15 -17.05
C GLN A 79 3.06 10.19 -17.11
N ALA A 80 3.58 10.89 -18.12
CA ALA A 80 5.01 11.12 -18.23
C ALA A 80 5.52 11.85 -16.98
N LEU A 81 6.61 11.34 -16.42
CA LEU A 81 7.34 12.00 -15.34
C LEU A 81 7.88 13.36 -15.81
N SER A 82 8.09 14.26 -14.86
CA SER A 82 8.95 15.42 -15.13
C SER A 82 10.37 14.96 -15.46
N LYS A 83 11.13 15.81 -16.16
CA LYS A 83 12.52 15.50 -16.51
C LYS A 83 13.37 15.31 -15.25
N GLU A 84 13.05 16.09 -14.22
CA GLU A 84 13.71 16.07 -12.93
C GLU A 84 13.46 14.75 -12.19
N GLU A 85 12.21 14.27 -12.14
CA GLU A 85 11.87 12.98 -11.54
C GLU A 85 12.48 11.82 -12.32
N GLN A 86 12.44 11.87 -13.66
CA GLN A 86 13.06 10.84 -14.49
C GLN A 86 14.57 10.73 -14.22
N ALA A 87 15.28 11.86 -14.23
CA ALA A 87 16.71 11.88 -13.93
C ALA A 87 17.02 11.39 -12.52
N ALA A 88 16.18 11.72 -11.53
CA ALA A 88 16.34 11.23 -10.16
C ALA A 88 16.19 9.71 -10.07
N PHE A 89 15.23 9.10 -10.78
CA PHE A 89 15.07 7.65 -10.81
C PHE A 89 16.21 6.93 -11.55
N GLU A 90 16.68 7.49 -12.67
CA GLU A 90 17.81 6.93 -13.42
C GLU A 90 19.09 6.94 -12.58
N GLU A 91 19.35 8.03 -11.86
CA GLU A 91 20.47 8.15 -10.94
C GLU A 91 20.34 7.19 -9.75
N ALA A 92 19.15 7.05 -9.16
CA ALA A 92 18.90 6.09 -8.09
C ALA A 92 19.16 4.64 -8.54
N ALA A 93 18.73 4.29 -9.76
CA ALA A 93 18.98 2.97 -10.34
C ALA A 93 20.49 2.72 -10.54
N ARG A 94 21.21 3.67 -11.15
CA ARG A 94 22.67 3.58 -11.32
C ARG A 94 23.38 3.39 -9.98
N LYS A 95 23.05 4.23 -9.00
CA LYS A 95 23.64 4.17 -7.67
C LYS A 95 23.36 2.85 -6.96
N SER A 96 22.15 2.28 -7.10
CA SER A 96 21.83 0.98 -6.49
C SER A 96 22.71 -0.16 -7.01
N LEU A 97 23.05 -0.16 -8.31
CA LEU A 97 23.91 -1.16 -8.92
C LEU A 97 25.37 -0.99 -8.50
N GLU A 98 25.83 0.26 -8.38
CA GLU A 98 27.18 0.55 -7.86
C GLU A 98 27.31 0.10 -6.41
N GLN A 99 26.32 0.41 -5.57
CA GLN A 99 26.29 -0.02 -4.18
C GLN A 99 26.22 -1.54 -4.04
N GLN A 100 25.42 -2.22 -4.88
CA GLN A 100 25.40 -3.67 -4.93
C GLN A 100 26.79 -4.24 -5.27
N THR A 101 27.43 -3.70 -6.31
CA THR A 101 28.77 -4.15 -6.73
C THR A 101 29.80 -3.92 -5.62
N GLU A 102 29.75 -2.78 -4.95
CA GLU A 102 30.63 -2.46 -3.83
C GLU A 102 30.43 -3.42 -2.65
N LEU A 103 29.17 -3.75 -2.32
CA LEU A 103 28.85 -4.75 -1.28
C LEU A 103 29.38 -6.13 -1.68
N GLU A 104 29.10 -6.60 -2.89
CA GLU A 104 29.55 -7.91 -3.37
C GLU A 104 31.09 -8.03 -3.44
N GLN A 105 31.81 -6.91 -3.62
CA GLN A 105 33.28 -6.90 -3.60
C GLN A 105 33.87 -6.84 -2.19
N ASN A 106 33.20 -6.16 -1.26
CA ASN A 106 33.76 -5.86 0.07
C ASN A 106 33.21 -6.75 1.20
N GLU A 107 31.99 -7.26 1.09
CA GLU A 107 31.44 -8.26 2.00
C GLU A 107 32.01 -9.64 1.66
N VAL A 108 33.18 -9.91 2.23
CA VAL A 108 33.84 -11.21 2.13
C VAL A 108 33.47 -12.03 3.37
N GLY A 109 32.70 -13.10 3.16
CA GLY A 109 32.30 -14.01 4.22
C GLY A 109 31.39 -15.13 3.72
N ASP A 110 31.30 -16.21 4.48
CA ASP A 110 30.36 -17.29 4.20
C ASP A 110 28.93 -16.82 4.53
N PHE A 111 28.00 -17.02 3.59
CA PHE A 111 26.62 -16.58 3.76
C PHE A 111 25.94 -17.23 4.97
N ASP A 112 26.26 -18.50 5.28
CA ASP A 112 25.68 -19.19 6.44
C ASP A 112 26.18 -18.58 7.76
N VAL A 113 27.43 -18.10 7.79
CA VAL A 113 27.99 -17.38 8.94
C VAL A 113 27.27 -16.04 9.15
N PHE A 114 27.02 -15.30 8.07
CA PHE A 114 26.24 -14.06 8.12
C PHE A 114 24.82 -14.31 8.65
N VAL A 115 24.12 -15.32 8.12
CA VAL A 115 22.75 -15.67 8.56
C VAL A 115 22.73 -16.05 10.04
N GLY A 116 23.70 -16.86 10.49
CA GLY A 116 23.83 -17.24 11.90
C GLY A 116 24.05 -16.05 12.82
N ALA A 117 24.94 -15.13 12.45
CA ALA A 117 25.19 -13.89 13.20
C ALA A 117 23.96 -12.97 13.25
N TYR A 118 23.26 -12.83 12.12
CA TYR A 118 22.02 -12.04 12.03
C TYR A 118 20.93 -12.60 12.95
N GLN A 119 20.68 -13.91 12.93
CA GLN A 119 19.71 -14.56 13.81
C GLN A 119 20.05 -14.40 15.29
N ALA A 120 21.33 -14.56 15.65
CA ALA A 120 21.81 -14.34 17.02
C ALA A 120 21.58 -12.89 17.47
N SER A 121 21.76 -11.90 16.58
CA SER A 121 21.51 -10.49 16.90
C SER A 121 20.04 -10.20 17.23
N ILE A 122 19.10 -10.83 16.53
CA ILE A 122 17.66 -10.70 16.79
C ILE A 122 17.30 -11.31 18.16
N LEU A 123 17.84 -12.49 18.46
CA LEU A 123 17.60 -13.16 19.74
C LEU A 123 18.20 -12.39 20.92
N ALA A 124 19.35 -11.74 20.73
CA ALA A 124 19.98 -10.92 21.76
C ALA A 124 19.20 -9.63 22.08
N ILE A 125 18.41 -9.10 21.14
CA ILE A 125 17.53 -7.92 21.35
C ILE A 125 16.21 -8.32 22.05
N SER A 126 15.85 -9.61 22.02
CA SER A 126 14.59 -10.13 22.56
C SER A 126 14.68 -10.62 24.02
N ASN A 127 15.86 -10.54 24.64
CA ASN A 127 16.13 -10.82 26.06
C ASN A 127 16.50 -9.53 26.80
#